data_AF-A0A8J5U5E0-F1
#
_entry.id   AF-A0A8J5U5E0-F1
#
_cell.length_a   1.000
_cell.length_b   1.000
_cell.length_c   1.000
_cell.angle_alpha   90.00
_cell.angle_beta   90.00
_cell.angle_gamma   90.00
#
_symmetry.space_group_name_H-M   'P 1'
#
loop_
_entity.id
_entity.type
_entity.pdbx_description
1 polymer ?
#
loop_
_entity_poly.entity_id
_entity_poly.type
_entity_poly.pdbx_seq_one_letter_code
_entity_poly.pdbx_strand_id
1 'polypeptide(L)'
;MTLLSLYIAKVRWANPSTESLNGLQFAAKGHETLILMSLGDILLHQMSYGLKRQDVGVPLGFIPSALNLSAPLRYLISRQLWAPTLQSGKTAQYRRATAGMIMLISILCLAASPLSAIAMIPRQNWWKDDHYDSTFSYAPQFEPTKWIPHMEYRTRLDSESGPYLRDIIDPSTIPVYALLRADTYTLGTHGPEFQNISYSNFNSSFYSYISTADFGLPTIATSPLSFVASELGKASSRDIKEETIPWITSSNQRTEGSEAQQAWKQPLVAVQCIGSSVPNETELQFSFDYSFSDELRKDFQVTLTLDDSSAFADLHASNSTDYRFLDLPANTGWLVSGNILFATTAKVVNGDKPERHYTLCLIFARWAEANTWIELPSASRTLSHLKVPVLKSFSKNSSDVIYMDDKWLDGISSFSNGSFFRSIADFCVRDVKRNCQERYLGLHITDAISQAGNNISWPNYSAGITQSDDATQDKITYTRYYYTYAYRFESSHGIPLAFSFLLLHVLLVLIHLIATLGSKDPWQGSDWDNFGDMLVLALASKPPDGINDLAQQSSKSELWMKTVIVDRDYNEGHSQIRQRDEKGYQRKDQQEEESGRDFS
;
A
#
# COMPACT_ATOMS: atom_id res chain seq x y z
N MET A 1 -14.66 -3.28 24.80
CA MET A 1 -15.70 -4.06 24.09
C MET A 1 -16.32 -3.31 22.93
N THR A 2 -16.89 -2.11 23.13
CA THR A 2 -17.47 -1.29 22.04
C THR A 2 -16.51 -1.07 20.86
N LEU A 3 -15.27 -0.67 21.13
CA LEU A 3 -14.23 -0.54 20.10
C LEU A 3 -14.01 -1.85 19.34
N LEU A 4 -13.86 -2.98 20.05
CA LEU A 4 -13.69 -4.29 19.42
C LEU A 4 -14.86 -4.61 18.47
N SER A 5 -16.09 -4.31 18.87
CA SER A 5 -17.28 -4.50 18.02
C SER A 5 -17.22 -3.66 16.74
N LEU A 6 -16.74 -2.41 16.81
CA LEU A 6 -16.57 -1.56 15.62
C LEU A 6 -15.56 -2.15 14.63
N TYR A 7 -14.45 -2.70 15.12
CA TYR A 7 -13.44 -3.35 14.28
C TYR A 7 -13.91 -4.68 13.70
N ILE A 8 -14.66 -5.49 14.46
CA ILE A 8 -15.26 -6.74 13.96
C ILE A 8 -16.31 -6.44 12.88
N ALA A 9 -17.16 -5.44 13.12
CA ALA A 9 -18.19 -5.01 12.16
C ALA A 9 -17.62 -4.21 10.97
N LYS A 10 -16.31 -3.91 10.96
CA LYS A 10 -15.61 -3.15 9.90
C LYS A 10 -16.31 -1.83 9.56
N VAL A 11 -16.79 -1.12 10.59
CA VAL A 11 -17.60 0.10 10.42
C VAL A 11 -16.81 1.18 9.67
N ARG A 12 -17.45 1.76 8.65
CA ARG A 12 -16.94 2.86 7.84
C ARG A 12 -17.51 4.19 8.31
N TRP A 13 -16.74 5.25 8.15
CA TRP A 13 -17.12 6.61 8.47
C TRP A 13 -16.71 7.52 7.31
N ALA A 14 -17.68 7.79 6.43
CA ALA A 14 -17.52 8.49 5.16
C ALA A 14 -16.68 9.78 5.28
N ASN A 15 -17.18 10.75 6.05
CA ASN A 15 -16.62 12.09 6.16
C ASN A 15 -16.70 12.60 7.62
N PRO A 16 -15.80 12.16 8.52
CA PRO A 16 -15.72 12.74 9.85
C PRO A 16 -15.26 14.20 9.77
N SER A 17 -15.92 15.10 10.52
CA SER A 17 -15.40 16.46 10.71
C SER A 17 -14.12 16.43 11.55
N THR A 18 -13.29 17.45 11.40
CA THR A 18 -12.10 17.65 12.25
C THR A 18 -12.47 17.67 13.73
N GLU A 19 -13.61 18.29 14.08
CA GLU A 19 -14.16 18.29 15.44
C GLU A 19 -14.48 16.89 15.95
N SER A 20 -15.04 16.03 15.09
CA SER A 20 -15.37 14.65 15.45
C SER A 20 -14.12 13.81 15.71
N LEU A 21 -13.08 13.98 14.88
CA LEU A 21 -11.78 13.32 15.09
C LEU A 21 -11.09 13.82 16.37
N ASN A 22 -11.16 15.12 16.65
CA ASN A 22 -10.66 15.69 17.90
C ASN A 22 -11.45 15.17 19.11
N GLY A 23 -12.76 14.98 18.97
CA GLY A 23 -13.60 14.34 19.99
C GLY A 23 -13.14 12.92 20.31
N LEU A 24 -12.75 12.13 19.30
CA LEU A 24 -12.17 10.80 19.52
C LEU A 24 -10.80 10.85 20.19
N GLN A 25 -9.96 11.84 19.90
CA GLN A 25 -8.70 12.04 20.60
C GLN A 25 -8.93 12.36 22.08
N PHE A 26 -9.91 13.21 22.38
CA PHE A 26 -10.31 13.50 23.76
C PHE A 26 -10.83 12.25 24.47
N ALA A 27 -11.68 11.47 23.80
CA ALA A 27 -12.18 10.22 24.34
C ALA A 27 -11.05 9.18 24.58
N ALA A 28 -10.05 9.14 23.71
CA ALA A 28 -8.86 8.31 23.88
C ALA A 28 -8.05 8.72 25.12
N LYS A 29 -7.98 10.03 25.40
CA LYS A 29 -7.35 10.54 26.62
C LYS A 29 -8.15 10.17 27.88
N GLY A 30 -9.47 10.25 27.82
CA GLY A 30 -10.34 9.77 28.91
C GLY A 30 -10.16 8.27 29.16
N HIS A 31 -10.07 7.47 28.11
CA HIS A 31 -9.81 6.03 28.19
C HIS A 31 -8.44 5.71 28.79
N GLU A 32 -7.40 6.45 28.40
CA GLU A 32 -6.08 6.38 29.05
C GLU A 32 -6.20 6.66 30.55
N THR A 33 -6.88 7.74 30.97
CA THR A 33 -7.06 8.07 32.39
C THR A 33 -7.76 6.95 33.17
N LEU A 34 -8.80 6.34 32.60
CA LEU A 34 -9.50 5.21 33.22
C LEU A 34 -8.59 3.98 33.39
N ILE A 35 -7.74 3.70 32.40
CA ILE A 35 -6.74 2.63 32.49
C ILE A 35 -5.75 2.92 33.62
N LEU A 36 -5.22 4.14 33.71
CA LEU A 36 -4.28 4.51 34.77
C LEU A 36 -4.92 4.42 36.17
N MET A 37 -6.17 4.88 36.33
CA MET A 37 -6.90 4.77 37.59
C MET A 37 -7.07 3.30 37.99
N SER A 38 -7.57 2.46 37.08
CA SER A 38 -7.75 1.03 37.34
C SER A 38 -6.44 0.31 37.70
N LEU A 39 -5.36 0.60 36.98
CA LEU A 39 -4.04 0.02 37.27
C LEU A 39 -3.46 0.55 38.59
N GLY A 40 -3.74 1.80 38.94
CA GLY A 40 -3.37 2.41 40.22
C GLY A 40 -4.06 1.74 41.40
N ASP A 41 -5.36 1.48 41.28
CA ASP A 41 -6.14 0.78 42.31
C ASP A 41 -5.62 -0.64 42.54
N ILE A 42 -5.27 -1.36 41.47
CA ILE A 42 -4.67 -2.71 41.56
C ILE A 42 -3.34 -2.67 42.34
N LEU A 43 -2.46 -1.72 42.01
CA LEU A 43 -1.19 -1.56 42.72
C LEU A 43 -1.39 -1.16 44.17
N LEU A 44 -2.28 -0.22 44.45
CA LEU A 44 -2.54 0.25 45.79
C LEU A 44 -3.09 -0.88 46.66
N HIS A 45 -4.03 -1.66 46.14
CA HIS A 45 -4.53 -2.84 46.83
C HIS A 45 -3.41 -3.86 47.11
N GLN A 46 -2.51 -4.11 46.16
CA GLN A 46 -1.37 -5.01 46.37
C GLN A 46 -0.45 -4.50 47.49
N MET A 47 -0.21 -3.19 47.58
CA MET A 47 0.59 -2.59 48.65
C MET A 47 -0.12 -2.69 50.00
N SER A 48 -1.40 -2.32 50.08
CA SER A 48 -2.21 -2.41 51.30
C SER A 48 -2.32 -3.86 51.80
N TYR A 49 -2.54 -4.81 50.89
CA TYR A 49 -2.57 -6.24 51.21
C TYR A 49 -1.23 -6.72 51.77
N GLY A 50 -0.11 -6.34 51.14
CA GLY A 50 1.22 -6.67 51.63
C GLY A 50 1.53 -6.05 53.00
N LEU A 51 1.06 -4.82 53.27
CA LEU A 51 1.26 -4.12 54.54
C LEU A 51 0.49 -4.77 55.70
N LYS A 52 -0.67 -5.36 55.43
CA LYS A 52 -1.47 -6.12 56.42
C LYS A 52 -0.82 -7.48 56.77
N ARG A 53 -0.05 -8.07 55.85
CA ARG A 53 0.61 -9.37 56.07
C ARG A 53 1.84 -9.24 56.96
N GLN A 54 1.69 -9.57 58.23
CA GLN A 54 2.79 -9.60 59.20
C GLN A 54 3.91 -10.60 58.85
N ASP A 55 3.61 -11.64 58.06
CA ASP A 55 4.54 -12.68 57.62
C ASP A 55 5.47 -12.21 56.49
N VAL A 56 5.00 -11.31 55.61
CA VAL A 56 5.73 -10.90 54.39
C VAL A 56 6.15 -9.43 54.41
N GLY A 57 5.22 -8.51 54.67
CA GLY A 57 5.41 -7.05 54.58
C GLY A 57 5.71 -6.53 53.17
N VAL A 58 5.90 -5.20 53.05
CA VAL A 58 6.25 -4.52 51.79
C VAL A 58 7.57 -3.76 51.95
N PRO A 59 8.53 -3.92 51.02
CA PRO A 59 9.73 -3.07 51.00
C PRO A 59 9.38 -1.60 50.77
N LEU A 60 10.04 -0.70 51.51
CA LEU A 60 9.79 0.74 51.46
C LEU A 60 9.95 1.31 50.03
N GLY A 61 10.85 0.74 49.23
CA GLY A 61 11.07 1.12 47.84
C GLY A 61 9.88 0.84 46.89
N PHE A 62 8.96 -0.06 47.24
CA PHE A 62 7.78 -0.40 46.42
C PHE A 62 6.56 0.48 46.71
N ILE A 63 6.46 1.09 47.88
CA ILE A 63 5.33 1.97 48.25
C ILE A 63 5.11 3.14 47.26
N PRO A 64 6.17 3.83 46.77
CA PRO A 64 6.02 4.92 45.81
C PRO A 64 5.55 4.48 44.40
N SER A 65 5.46 3.18 44.13
CA SER A 65 5.14 2.66 42.79
C SER A 65 3.76 3.10 42.30
N ALA A 66 2.75 3.11 43.19
CA ALA A 66 1.39 3.54 42.86
C ALA A 66 1.30 5.05 42.55
N LEU A 67 2.26 5.86 43.02
CA LEU A 67 2.28 7.33 42.82
C LEU A 67 3.01 7.73 41.55
N ASN A 68 3.97 6.93 41.11
CA ASN A 68 4.81 7.23 39.96
C ASN A 68 4.24 6.69 38.63
N LEU A 69 2.95 6.36 38.58
CA LEU A 69 2.30 5.82 37.38
C LEU A 69 2.20 6.83 36.22
N SER A 70 2.22 8.12 36.52
CA SER A 70 2.24 9.19 35.50
C SER A 70 3.64 9.45 34.95
N ALA A 71 4.70 9.03 35.64
CA ALA A 71 6.09 9.13 35.19
C ALA A 71 6.91 7.84 35.44
N PRO A 72 6.49 6.69 34.86
CA PRO A 72 7.01 5.38 35.27
C PRO A 72 8.50 5.21 35.01
N LEU A 73 9.01 5.77 33.90
CA LEU A 73 10.41 5.59 33.48
C LEU A 73 11.43 6.01 34.57
N ARG A 74 11.16 7.10 35.28
CA ARG A 74 12.04 7.57 36.37
C ARG A 74 12.10 6.56 37.51
N TYR A 75 10.95 5.97 37.84
CA TYR A 75 10.84 4.98 38.90
C TYR A 75 11.44 3.62 38.48
N LEU A 76 11.23 3.19 37.23
CA LEU A 76 11.77 1.94 36.68
C LEU A 76 13.31 1.90 36.64
N ILE A 77 13.96 3.05 36.45
CA ILE A 77 15.43 3.16 36.45
C ILE A 77 15.97 3.39 37.88
N SER A 78 15.09 3.76 38.82
CA SER A 78 15.51 4.13 40.16
C SER A 78 16.01 2.94 40.98
N ARG A 79 16.95 3.21 41.89
CA ARG A 79 17.37 2.23 42.90
C ARG A 79 16.24 1.84 43.87
N GLN A 80 15.12 2.59 43.90
CA GLN A 80 13.97 2.31 44.75
C GLN A 80 13.29 0.98 44.35
N LEU A 81 13.23 0.68 43.05
CA LEU A 81 12.68 -0.58 42.54
C LEU A 81 13.69 -1.72 42.63
N TRP A 82 14.94 -1.49 42.18
CA TRP A 82 15.91 -2.58 42.02
C TRP A 82 16.53 -3.08 43.32
N ALA A 83 16.76 -2.20 44.31
CA ALA A 83 17.36 -2.59 45.58
C ALA A 83 16.55 -3.69 46.31
N PRO A 84 15.23 -3.55 46.53
CA PRO A 84 14.42 -4.59 47.14
C PRO A 84 14.17 -5.81 46.22
N THR A 85 14.25 -5.66 44.90
CA THR A 85 14.01 -6.76 43.93
C THR A 85 15.16 -7.76 43.86
N LEU A 86 16.40 -7.27 43.97
CA LEU A 86 17.61 -8.09 43.86
C LEU A 86 18.02 -8.76 45.17
N GLN A 87 17.38 -8.42 46.29
CA GLN A 87 17.67 -9.00 47.60
C GLN A 87 17.24 -10.48 47.66
N SER A 88 18.13 -11.35 48.12
CA SER A 88 17.85 -12.78 48.32
C SER A 88 17.38 -13.06 49.75
N GLY A 89 16.43 -13.98 49.92
CA GLY A 89 15.87 -14.36 51.23
C GLY A 89 14.57 -15.16 51.11
N LYS A 90 13.98 -15.54 52.25
CA LYS A 90 12.75 -16.36 52.32
C LYS A 90 11.52 -15.70 51.66
N THR A 91 11.50 -14.37 51.54
CA THR A 91 10.43 -13.59 50.90
C THR A 91 10.77 -13.12 49.47
N ALA A 92 11.89 -13.58 48.89
CA ALA A 92 12.37 -13.13 47.59
C ALA A 92 11.38 -13.40 46.44
N GLN A 93 10.64 -14.51 46.49
CA GLN A 93 9.64 -14.84 45.46
C GLN A 93 8.49 -13.81 45.44
N TYR A 94 7.95 -13.43 46.59
CA TYR A 94 6.92 -12.40 46.70
C TYR A 94 7.42 -11.04 46.23
N ARG A 95 8.65 -10.67 46.60
CA ARG A 95 9.27 -9.40 46.19
C ARG A 95 9.48 -9.33 44.68
N ARG A 96 9.97 -10.41 44.07
CA ARG A 96 10.15 -10.52 42.61
C ARG A 96 8.82 -10.52 41.86
N ALA A 97 7.80 -11.23 42.38
CA ALA A 97 6.46 -11.21 41.80
C ALA A 97 5.84 -9.81 41.86
N THR A 98 5.96 -9.11 42.99
CA THR A 98 5.48 -7.73 43.16
C THR A 98 6.25 -6.76 42.25
N ALA A 99 7.57 -6.88 42.15
CA ALA A 99 8.37 -6.08 41.21
C ALA A 99 8.00 -6.34 39.74
N GLY A 100 7.75 -7.60 39.38
CA GLY A 100 7.26 -7.98 38.05
C GLY A 100 5.90 -7.38 37.73
N MET A 101 4.98 -7.36 38.71
CA MET A 101 3.68 -6.69 38.58
C MET A 101 3.85 -5.18 38.38
N ILE A 102 4.69 -4.52 39.18
CA ILE A 102 4.99 -3.09 39.05
C ILE A 102 5.58 -2.76 37.67
N MET A 103 6.52 -3.57 37.18
CA MET A 103 7.11 -3.42 35.85
C MET A 103 6.03 -3.55 34.77
N LEU A 104 5.21 -4.60 34.83
CA LEU A 104 4.14 -4.84 33.87
C LEU A 104 3.14 -3.69 33.83
N ILE A 105 2.68 -3.23 35.00
CA ILE A 105 1.74 -2.13 35.13
C ILE A 105 2.35 -0.82 34.63
N SER A 106 3.62 -0.56 34.93
CA SER A 106 4.34 0.60 34.42
C SER A 106 4.42 0.61 32.89
N ILE A 107 4.69 -0.55 32.28
CA ILE A 107 4.71 -0.71 30.82
C ILE A 107 3.31 -0.47 30.24
N LEU A 108 2.26 -1.02 30.86
CA LEU A 108 0.88 -0.79 30.45
C LEU A 108 0.50 0.69 30.54
N CYS A 109 0.88 1.41 31.60
CA CYS A 109 0.64 2.86 31.74
C CYS A 109 1.36 3.67 30.66
N LEU A 110 2.63 3.36 30.36
CA LEU A 110 3.38 4.01 29.29
C LEU A 110 2.73 3.79 27.91
N ALA A 111 2.22 2.57 27.68
CA ALA A 111 1.61 2.20 26.42
C ALA A 111 0.15 2.67 26.29
N ALA A 112 -0.55 2.91 27.41
CA ALA A 112 -1.98 3.25 27.43
C ALA A 112 -2.32 4.48 26.58
N SER A 113 -1.49 5.52 26.61
CA SER A 113 -1.71 6.75 25.86
C SER A 113 -1.68 6.55 24.34
N PRO A 114 -0.55 6.13 23.72
CA PRO A 114 -0.49 5.92 22.28
C PRO A 114 -1.42 4.81 21.80
N LEU A 115 -1.59 3.73 22.57
CA LEU A 115 -2.41 2.59 22.14
C LEU A 115 -3.91 2.87 22.22
N SER A 116 -4.37 3.67 23.20
CA SER A 116 -5.77 4.13 23.23
C SER A 116 -6.08 5.01 22.02
N ALA A 117 -5.18 5.94 21.68
CA ALA A 117 -5.35 6.77 20.49
C ALA A 117 -5.37 5.93 19.20
N ILE A 118 -4.45 4.97 19.06
CA ILE A 118 -4.38 4.07 17.90
C ILE A 118 -5.66 3.23 17.76
N ALA A 119 -6.20 2.71 18.86
CA ALA A 119 -7.41 1.91 18.82
C ALA A 119 -8.66 2.75 18.51
N MET A 120 -8.75 3.97 19.05
CA MET A 120 -9.98 4.77 19.02
C MET A 120 -10.16 5.59 17.74
N ILE A 121 -9.06 6.03 17.11
CA ILE A 121 -9.09 6.84 15.88
C ILE A 121 -9.13 5.92 14.66
N PRO A 122 -10.19 5.98 13.83
CA PRO A 122 -10.26 5.18 12.61
C PRO A 122 -9.21 5.65 11.59
N ARG A 123 -8.81 4.77 10.68
CA ARG A 123 -7.76 5.09 9.70
C ARG A 123 -8.37 5.43 8.35
N GLN A 124 -7.90 6.53 7.76
CA GLN A 124 -8.23 6.91 6.39
C GLN A 124 -7.35 6.13 5.43
N ASN A 125 -7.97 5.33 4.56
CA ASN A 125 -7.27 4.61 3.50
C ASN A 125 -8.28 4.17 2.43
N TRP A 126 -7.78 3.54 1.36
CA TRP A 126 -8.57 2.82 0.38
C TRP A 126 -9.05 1.49 0.97
N TRP A 127 -10.33 1.41 1.30
CA TRP A 127 -10.94 0.22 1.90
C TRP A 127 -11.75 -0.55 0.88
N LYS A 128 -11.41 -1.84 0.71
CA LYS A 128 -12.16 -2.74 -0.16
C LYS A 128 -13.64 -2.78 0.21
N ASP A 129 -14.48 -2.72 -0.81
CA ASP A 129 -15.89 -2.91 -0.70
C ASP A 129 -16.30 -4.36 -0.83
N ASP A 130 -16.51 -5.00 0.32
CA ASP A 130 -16.86 -6.41 0.41
C ASP A 130 -18.27 -6.72 -0.13
N HIS A 131 -19.13 -5.71 -0.26
CA HIS A 131 -20.49 -5.85 -0.79
C HIS A 131 -20.62 -5.54 -2.28
N TYR A 132 -19.54 -5.08 -2.92
CA TYR A 132 -19.60 -4.61 -4.30
C TYR A 132 -20.12 -5.67 -5.28
N ASP A 133 -19.68 -6.92 -5.17
CA ASP A 133 -20.14 -8.02 -6.03
C ASP A 133 -21.67 -8.22 -5.96
N SER A 134 -22.28 -8.02 -4.79
CA SER A 134 -23.73 -8.16 -4.59
C SER A 134 -24.56 -7.05 -5.23
N THR A 135 -23.96 -5.89 -5.53
CA THR A 135 -24.67 -4.75 -6.13
C THR A 135 -25.19 -5.07 -7.53
N PHE A 136 -24.54 -6.02 -8.22
CA PHE A 136 -24.92 -6.44 -9.56
C PHE A 136 -26.06 -7.46 -9.58
N SER A 137 -26.28 -8.21 -8.49
CA SER A 137 -27.27 -9.28 -8.41
C SER A 137 -28.72 -8.84 -8.64
N TYR A 138 -29.05 -7.56 -8.39
CA TYR A 138 -30.41 -7.03 -8.53
C TYR A 138 -30.76 -6.50 -9.94
N ALA A 139 -29.77 -6.36 -10.83
CA ALA A 139 -30.03 -5.95 -12.22
C ALA A 139 -28.99 -6.62 -13.14
N PRO A 140 -29.22 -7.89 -13.54
CA PRO A 140 -28.26 -8.67 -14.31
C PRO A 140 -27.96 -8.08 -15.70
N GLN A 141 -28.88 -7.30 -16.26
CA GLN A 141 -28.68 -6.59 -17.54
C GLN A 141 -27.59 -5.50 -17.49
N PHE A 142 -27.15 -5.10 -16.29
CA PHE A 142 -26.08 -4.13 -16.07
C PHE A 142 -24.90 -4.75 -15.31
N GLU A 143 -24.83 -6.09 -15.21
CA GLU A 143 -23.66 -6.77 -14.66
C GLU A 143 -22.53 -6.72 -15.70
N PRO A 144 -21.33 -6.23 -15.34
CA PRO A 144 -20.19 -6.31 -16.24
C PRO A 144 -19.86 -7.77 -16.52
N THR A 145 -19.34 -8.02 -17.70
CA THR A 145 -18.93 -9.37 -18.12
C THR A 145 -17.91 -9.93 -17.13
N LYS A 146 -18.24 -11.07 -16.53
CA LYS A 146 -17.39 -11.71 -15.52
C LYS A 146 -16.46 -12.77 -16.10
N TRP A 147 -16.85 -13.38 -17.22
CA TRP A 147 -16.14 -14.48 -17.85
C TRP A 147 -15.87 -14.17 -19.32
N ILE A 148 -14.63 -14.41 -19.74
CA ILE A 148 -14.18 -14.27 -21.11
C ILE A 148 -13.44 -15.53 -21.54
N PRO A 149 -13.37 -15.84 -22.84
CA PRO A 149 -12.39 -16.79 -23.37
C PRO A 149 -10.99 -16.45 -22.87
N HIS A 150 -10.16 -17.47 -22.60
CA HIS A 150 -8.81 -17.27 -22.12
C HIS A 150 -8.02 -16.30 -23.02
N MET A 151 -7.39 -15.28 -22.39
CA MET A 151 -6.63 -14.26 -23.08
C MET A 151 -5.23 -14.77 -23.41
N GLU A 152 -5.01 -15.07 -24.69
CA GLU A 152 -3.68 -15.38 -25.22
C GLU A 152 -2.89 -14.08 -25.46
N TYR A 153 -1.84 -13.85 -24.67
CA TYR A 153 -0.88 -12.79 -24.91
C TYR A 153 0.08 -13.17 -26.04
N ARG A 154 -0.41 -13.09 -27.29
CA ARG A 154 0.37 -13.47 -28.48
C ARG A 154 1.62 -12.59 -28.62
N THR A 155 2.75 -13.24 -28.83
CA THR A 155 4.05 -12.60 -29.07
C THR A 155 4.39 -12.51 -30.55
N ARG A 156 3.57 -13.07 -31.43
CA ARG A 156 3.71 -12.93 -32.87
C ARG A 156 2.37 -12.53 -33.47
N LEU A 157 2.36 -11.40 -34.17
CA LEU A 157 1.20 -10.79 -34.78
C LEU A 157 1.33 -10.92 -36.29
N ASP A 158 0.48 -11.77 -36.87
CA ASP A 158 0.41 -12.09 -38.28
C ASP A 158 -0.96 -11.71 -38.87
N SER A 159 -1.23 -12.08 -40.12
CA SER A 159 -2.51 -11.82 -40.76
C SER A 159 -3.72 -12.44 -40.05
N GLU A 160 -3.51 -13.44 -39.19
CA GLU A 160 -4.58 -14.11 -38.42
C GLU A 160 -4.79 -13.45 -37.05
N SER A 161 -3.81 -12.72 -36.56
CA SER A 161 -3.79 -12.05 -35.25
C SER A 161 -4.16 -10.56 -35.32
N GLY A 162 -4.61 -10.10 -36.50
CA GLY A 162 -4.98 -8.71 -36.77
C GLY A 162 -6.29 -8.30 -36.10
N PRO A 163 -6.39 -7.08 -35.53
CA PRO A 163 -7.71 -6.55 -35.20
C PRO A 163 -8.49 -6.37 -36.51
N TYR A 164 -9.67 -6.96 -36.59
CA TYR A 164 -10.63 -6.68 -37.67
C TYR A 164 -11.22 -5.29 -37.43
N LEU A 165 -10.42 -4.25 -37.62
CA LEU A 165 -10.74 -2.82 -37.51
C LEU A 165 -11.83 -2.37 -38.50
N ARG A 166 -12.59 -3.29 -39.10
CA ARG A 166 -13.40 -3.00 -40.28
C ARG A 166 -14.64 -2.16 -40.01
N ASP A 167 -15.25 -2.19 -38.81
CA ASP A 167 -16.63 -1.68 -38.70
C ASP A 167 -17.03 -0.92 -37.41
N ILE A 168 -16.12 -0.69 -36.45
CA ILE A 168 -16.54 -0.12 -35.13
C ILE A 168 -16.30 1.39 -35.00
N ILE A 169 -15.40 1.98 -35.81
CA ILE A 169 -15.15 3.41 -35.78
C ILE A 169 -16.02 4.07 -36.84
N ASP A 170 -17.00 4.87 -36.39
CA ASP A 170 -17.87 5.65 -37.28
C ASP A 170 -17.01 6.43 -38.30
N PRO A 171 -17.32 6.39 -39.61
CA PRO A 171 -16.55 7.07 -40.65
C PRO A 171 -16.41 8.60 -40.42
N SER A 172 -17.26 9.20 -39.58
CA SER A 172 -17.16 10.61 -39.16
C SER A 172 -16.05 10.88 -38.12
N THR A 173 -15.54 9.84 -37.46
CA THR A 173 -14.38 9.87 -36.57
C THR A 173 -13.18 9.22 -37.24
N ILE A 174 -12.56 9.91 -38.20
CA ILE A 174 -11.29 9.45 -38.77
C ILE A 174 -10.31 9.25 -37.60
N PRO A 175 -9.74 8.05 -37.39
CA PRO A 175 -8.82 7.76 -36.27
C PRO A 175 -7.67 8.77 -36.20
N VAL A 176 -7.21 9.26 -37.36
CA VAL A 176 -6.26 10.37 -37.45
C VAL A 176 -6.79 11.60 -36.71
N TYR A 177 -8.01 12.09 -36.96
CA TYR A 177 -8.55 13.26 -36.23
C TYR A 177 -8.72 13.01 -34.73
N ALA A 178 -9.07 11.79 -34.31
CA ALA A 178 -9.14 11.43 -32.90
C ALA A 178 -7.75 11.45 -32.25
N LEU A 179 -6.74 10.89 -32.90
CA LEU A 179 -5.34 10.91 -32.45
C LEU A 179 -4.74 12.32 -32.46
N LEU A 180 -5.02 13.11 -33.51
CA LEU A 180 -4.63 14.53 -33.63
C LEU A 180 -5.25 15.34 -32.48
N ARG A 181 -6.54 15.15 -32.21
CA ARG A 181 -7.24 15.82 -31.11
C ARG A 181 -6.65 15.38 -29.76
N ALA A 182 -6.32 14.10 -29.61
CA ALA A 182 -5.73 13.58 -28.40
C ALA A 182 -4.33 14.19 -28.12
N ASP A 183 -3.48 14.46 -29.14
CA ASP A 183 -2.16 15.12 -28.98
C ASP A 183 -2.29 16.59 -28.53
N THR A 184 -3.43 17.24 -28.83
CA THR A 184 -3.64 18.65 -28.43
C THR A 184 -4.00 18.86 -26.96
N TYR A 185 -4.40 17.82 -26.23
CA TYR A 185 -4.74 17.90 -24.80
C TYR A 185 -3.54 17.55 -23.92
N THR A 186 -2.52 18.42 -23.90
CA THR A 186 -1.40 18.32 -22.98
C THR A 186 -1.86 18.64 -21.54
N LEU A 187 -1.68 17.70 -20.61
CA LEU A 187 -1.82 17.99 -19.18
C LEU A 187 -0.70 18.96 -18.76
N GLY A 188 -1.06 19.97 -17.96
CA GLY A 188 -0.12 20.96 -17.45
C GLY A 188 1.10 20.37 -16.73
N THR A 189 2.11 21.21 -16.60
CA THR A 189 3.52 21.01 -16.20
C THR A 189 3.80 20.39 -14.82
N HIS A 190 2.89 19.62 -14.21
CA HIS A 190 3.02 19.09 -12.84
C HIS A 190 2.95 17.56 -12.72
N GLY A 191 3.18 16.84 -13.81
CA GLY A 191 3.30 15.39 -13.80
C GLY A 191 4.72 14.91 -13.39
N PRO A 192 4.87 13.80 -12.64
CA PRO A 192 6.19 13.24 -12.31
C PRO A 192 7.03 12.97 -13.57
N GLU A 193 8.35 13.19 -13.46
CA GLU A 193 9.39 13.30 -14.53
C GLU A 193 9.52 12.12 -15.54
N PHE A 194 8.64 11.12 -15.51
CA PHE A 194 8.49 10.10 -16.56
C PHE A 194 7.01 9.89 -16.85
N GLN A 195 6.46 10.55 -17.87
CA GLN A 195 5.05 10.38 -18.24
C GLN A 195 4.88 9.72 -19.60
N ASN A 196 4.57 8.42 -19.56
CA ASN A 196 4.24 7.59 -20.70
C ASN A 196 2.93 8.03 -21.35
N ILE A 197 2.82 7.83 -22.66
CA ILE A 197 1.57 8.05 -23.39
C ILE A 197 0.62 6.89 -23.08
N SER A 198 -0.31 7.08 -22.15
CA SER A 198 -1.47 6.18 -22.02
C SER A 198 -2.56 6.63 -22.99
N TYR A 199 -3.14 5.73 -23.77
CA TYR A 199 -4.26 6.02 -24.68
C TYR A 199 -5.38 4.97 -24.52
N SER A 200 -6.64 5.40 -24.59
CA SER A 200 -7.79 4.50 -24.69
C SER A 200 -8.85 5.16 -25.56
N ASN A 201 -9.20 4.52 -26.67
CA ASN A 201 -10.27 4.96 -27.58
C ASN A 201 -11.67 4.46 -27.15
N PHE A 202 -11.73 3.62 -26.12
CA PHE A 202 -12.91 2.79 -25.83
C PHE A 202 -13.78 3.41 -24.73
N ASN A 203 -14.52 4.47 -25.09
CA ASN A 203 -15.83 4.89 -24.59
C ASN A 203 -16.06 6.36 -25.01
N SER A 204 -17.02 6.62 -25.91
CA SER A 204 -17.37 7.96 -26.41
C SER A 204 -17.82 8.94 -25.32
N SER A 205 -18.05 8.47 -24.10
CA SER A 205 -18.48 9.26 -22.94
C SER A 205 -17.31 9.79 -22.10
N PHE A 206 -16.09 9.27 -22.30
CA PHE A 206 -14.92 9.62 -21.50
C PHE A 206 -13.73 9.91 -22.43
N TYR A 207 -13.40 11.18 -22.60
CA TYR A 207 -12.30 11.66 -23.42
C TYR A 207 -10.99 10.90 -23.17
N SER A 208 -10.32 10.47 -24.25
CA SER A 208 -8.98 9.91 -24.26
C SER A 208 -7.95 11.02 -23.96
N TYR A 209 -7.07 10.83 -22.98
CA TYR A 209 -5.98 11.79 -22.73
C TYR A 209 -4.63 11.14 -22.92
N ILE A 210 -3.82 11.79 -23.75
CA ILE A 210 -2.43 11.45 -23.98
C ILE A 210 -1.61 12.20 -22.95
N SER A 211 -0.90 11.47 -22.09
CA SER A 211 0.13 12.07 -21.25
C SER A 211 1.43 12.11 -22.05
N THR A 212 1.82 13.27 -22.57
CA THR A 212 3.09 13.44 -23.28
C THR A 212 4.16 13.95 -22.32
N ALA A 213 5.21 13.18 -22.08
CA ALA A 213 6.42 13.70 -21.45
C ALA A 213 7.27 14.56 -22.42
N ASP A 214 8.29 15.18 -21.83
CA ASP A 214 9.25 16.13 -22.40
C ASP A 214 9.86 15.70 -23.74
N PHE A 215 10.19 16.68 -24.59
CA PHE A 215 10.60 16.51 -26.00
C PHE A 215 11.98 15.86 -26.20
N GLY A 216 12.66 15.48 -25.12
CA GLY A 216 14.00 14.88 -25.14
C GLY A 216 14.06 13.36 -24.96
N LEU A 217 12.92 12.70 -24.68
CA LEU A 217 12.85 11.25 -24.49
C LEU A 217 12.12 10.56 -25.65
N PRO A 218 12.46 9.29 -25.95
CA PRO A 218 11.81 8.53 -27.01
C PRO A 218 10.32 8.28 -26.69
N THR A 219 9.50 8.21 -27.73
CA THR A 219 8.05 8.07 -27.58
C THR A 219 7.70 6.67 -27.08
N ILE A 220 7.06 6.58 -25.89
CA ILE A 220 6.58 5.33 -25.31
C ILE A 220 5.08 5.43 -25.06
N ALA A 221 4.32 4.47 -25.56
CA ALA A 221 2.89 4.36 -25.42
C ALA A 221 2.47 3.04 -24.75
N THR A 222 1.36 3.12 -24.00
CA THR A 222 0.69 1.97 -23.39
C THR A 222 -0.83 2.16 -23.44
N SER A 223 -1.59 1.07 -23.40
CA SER A 223 -3.05 1.11 -23.41
C SER A 223 -3.62 -0.07 -22.65
N PRO A 224 -4.64 0.11 -21.79
CA PRO A 224 -5.43 -1.02 -21.31
C PRO A 224 -6.03 -1.80 -22.48
N LEU A 225 -6.17 -3.13 -22.32
CA LEU A 225 -6.92 -3.93 -23.29
C LEU A 225 -8.34 -3.36 -23.46
N SER A 226 -8.79 -3.28 -24.71
CA SER A 226 -10.06 -2.65 -25.09
C SER A 226 -11.27 -3.16 -24.30
N PHE A 227 -11.39 -4.48 -24.16
CA PHE A 227 -12.47 -5.10 -23.37
C PHE A 227 -12.35 -4.79 -21.87
N VAL A 228 -11.11 -4.75 -21.32
CA VAL A 228 -10.89 -4.41 -19.91
C VAL A 228 -11.34 -2.98 -19.63
N ALA A 229 -10.95 -2.02 -20.46
CA ALA A 229 -11.35 -0.62 -20.32
C ALA A 229 -12.87 -0.46 -20.42
N SER A 230 -13.50 -1.10 -21.42
CA SER A 230 -14.95 -1.04 -21.64
C SER A 230 -15.74 -1.58 -20.44
N GLU A 231 -15.42 -2.81 -20.01
CA GLU A 231 -16.14 -3.45 -18.91
C GLU A 231 -15.86 -2.81 -17.56
N LEU A 232 -14.64 -2.29 -17.36
CA LEU A 232 -14.31 -1.50 -16.17
C LEU A 232 -15.11 -0.19 -16.12
N GLY A 233 -15.35 0.45 -17.27
CA GLY A 233 -16.24 1.61 -17.39
C GLY A 233 -17.67 1.29 -16.93
N LYS A 234 -18.23 0.17 -17.42
CA LYS A 234 -19.55 -0.33 -16.98
C LYS A 234 -19.58 -0.59 -15.48
N ALA A 235 -18.59 -1.33 -14.96
CA ALA A 235 -18.48 -1.66 -13.55
C ALA A 235 -18.38 -0.39 -12.66
N SER A 236 -17.62 0.60 -13.10
CA SER A 236 -17.38 1.83 -12.33
C SER A 236 -18.57 2.79 -12.31
N SER A 237 -19.37 2.81 -13.38
CA SER A 237 -20.49 3.74 -13.56
C SER A 237 -21.73 3.45 -12.69
N ARG A 238 -21.79 2.29 -12.04
CA ARG A 238 -22.93 1.87 -11.19
C ARG A 238 -22.74 2.31 -9.74
N ASP A 239 -23.85 2.75 -9.14
CA ASP A 239 -23.97 3.20 -7.75
C ASP A 239 -23.42 4.61 -7.46
N ILE A 240 -23.88 5.59 -8.24
CA ILE A 240 -23.62 7.03 -8.05
C ILE A 240 -24.27 7.58 -6.74
N LYS A 241 -24.91 6.76 -5.92
CA LYS A 241 -25.67 7.23 -4.75
C LYS A 241 -24.81 7.91 -3.67
N GLU A 242 -23.49 7.65 -3.65
CA GLU A 242 -22.54 8.27 -2.71
C GLU A 242 -21.54 9.19 -3.43
N GLU A 243 -22.01 10.14 -4.25
CA GLU A 243 -21.18 11.10 -5.04
C GLU A 243 -20.08 11.84 -4.25
N THR A 244 -20.13 11.83 -2.93
CA THR A 244 -19.22 12.60 -2.07
C THR A 244 -17.94 11.86 -1.64
N ILE A 245 -17.90 10.52 -1.74
CA ILE A 245 -16.74 9.73 -1.29
C ILE A 245 -15.94 9.33 -2.51
N PRO A 246 -14.61 9.56 -2.59
CA PRO A 246 -13.81 9.03 -3.68
C PRO A 246 -13.79 7.48 -3.64
N TRP A 247 -14.02 6.84 -4.78
CA TRP A 247 -13.87 5.39 -4.93
C TRP A 247 -13.00 5.02 -6.13
N ILE A 248 -12.28 3.90 -5.99
CA ILE A 248 -11.51 3.27 -7.06
C ILE A 248 -12.18 1.94 -7.39
N THR A 249 -12.40 1.69 -8.68
CA THR A 249 -12.73 0.35 -9.16
C THR A 249 -11.54 -0.17 -9.96
N SER A 250 -10.97 -1.29 -9.54
CA SER A 250 -9.87 -1.96 -10.25
C SER A 250 -10.34 -3.24 -10.94
N SER A 251 -9.61 -3.65 -11.97
CA SER A 251 -9.82 -4.92 -12.68
C SER A 251 -8.56 -5.79 -12.63
N ASN A 252 -8.74 -7.06 -12.26
CA ASN A 252 -7.72 -8.10 -12.27
C ASN A 252 -8.20 -9.32 -13.08
N GLN A 253 -7.24 -10.06 -13.64
CA GLN A 253 -7.49 -11.34 -14.32
C GLN A 253 -7.38 -12.48 -13.32
N ARG A 254 -8.24 -13.50 -13.47
CA ARG A 254 -8.11 -14.78 -12.77
C ARG A 254 -8.39 -15.91 -13.74
N THR A 255 -7.36 -16.67 -14.08
CA THR A 255 -7.50 -17.82 -14.99
C THR A 255 -8.25 -18.96 -14.31
N GLU A 256 -9.07 -19.66 -15.07
CA GLU A 256 -9.77 -20.87 -14.64
C GLU A 256 -8.80 -21.90 -14.05
N GLY A 257 -9.20 -22.52 -12.93
CA GLY A 257 -8.34 -23.45 -12.18
C GLY A 257 -7.29 -22.78 -11.28
N SER A 258 -7.07 -21.46 -11.37
CA SER A 258 -6.18 -20.71 -10.48
C SER A 258 -6.94 -19.90 -9.43
N GLU A 259 -6.45 -19.89 -8.19
CA GLU A 259 -6.94 -19.00 -7.14
C GLU A 259 -6.26 -17.63 -7.13
N ALA A 260 -5.11 -17.51 -7.78
CA ALA A 260 -4.33 -16.28 -7.81
C ALA A 260 -4.94 -15.25 -8.77
N GLN A 261 -5.14 -14.03 -8.28
CA GLN A 261 -5.44 -12.88 -9.12
C GLN A 261 -4.14 -12.31 -9.70
N GLN A 262 -4.16 -11.99 -10.98
CA GLN A 262 -3.03 -11.44 -11.72
C GLN A 262 -3.41 -10.09 -12.33
N ALA A 263 -2.40 -9.24 -12.54
CA ALA A 263 -2.60 -7.99 -13.25
C ALA A 263 -2.69 -8.26 -14.75
N TRP A 264 -3.51 -7.49 -15.45
CA TRP A 264 -3.59 -7.58 -16.91
C TRP A 264 -2.25 -7.20 -17.53
N LYS A 265 -1.81 -7.92 -18.57
CA LYS A 265 -0.74 -7.40 -19.42
C LYS A 265 -1.31 -6.37 -20.40
N GLN A 266 -0.55 -5.30 -20.61
CA GLN A 266 -0.83 -4.22 -21.56
C GLN A 266 0.30 -4.15 -22.59
N PRO A 267 0.02 -3.74 -23.84
CA PRO A 267 1.07 -3.42 -24.79
C PRO A 267 1.88 -2.22 -24.30
N LEU A 268 3.20 -2.38 -24.32
CA LEU A 268 4.15 -1.31 -24.12
C LEU A 268 4.92 -1.14 -25.43
N VAL A 269 4.70 -0.02 -26.13
CA VAL A 269 5.27 0.26 -27.44
C VAL A 269 6.18 1.48 -27.37
N ALA A 270 7.42 1.33 -27.81
CA ALA A 270 8.33 2.44 -28.04
C ALA A 270 8.58 2.58 -29.55
N VAL A 271 8.59 3.82 -30.04
CA VAL A 271 8.88 4.10 -31.45
C VAL A 271 9.97 5.15 -31.54
N GLN A 272 10.94 4.90 -32.42
CA GLN A 272 12.02 5.82 -32.74
C GLN A 272 12.11 6.00 -34.25
N CYS A 273 12.12 7.23 -34.72
CA CYS A 273 12.13 7.57 -36.13
C CYS A 273 13.31 8.48 -36.46
N ILE A 274 14.10 8.11 -37.47
CA ILE A 274 15.26 8.88 -37.91
C ILE A 274 15.11 9.21 -39.39
N GLY A 275 15.14 10.51 -39.68
CA GLY A 275 15.11 11.04 -41.03
C GLY A 275 16.52 11.10 -41.62
N SER A 276 16.62 10.79 -42.91
CA SER A 276 17.79 11.02 -43.75
C SER A 276 17.33 11.65 -45.06
N SER A 277 18.10 12.61 -45.56
CA SER A 277 17.83 13.31 -46.83
C SER A 277 18.94 12.98 -47.81
N VAL A 278 18.59 12.60 -49.04
CA VAL A 278 19.58 12.26 -50.06
C VAL A 278 19.32 13.08 -51.32
N PRO A 279 20.18 14.06 -51.61
CA PRO A 279 20.33 14.56 -52.97
C PRO A 279 21.37 13.69 -53.70
N ASN A 280 20.89 12.76 -54.55
CA ASN A 280 21.68 12.01 -55.56
C ASN A 280 22.61 10.86 -55.11
N GLU A 281 22.34 10.13 -54.03
CA GLU A 281 23.07 8.89 -53.70
C GLU A 281 22.17 7.64 -53.72
N THR A 282 22.80 6.50 -54.00
CA THR A 282 22.19 5.16 -54.07
C THR A 282 22.11 4.47 -52.70
N GLU A 283 22.47 5.18 -51.64
CA GLU A 283 22.67 4.67 -50.28
C GLU A 283 22.02 5.61 -49.25
N LEU A 284 21.34 5.03 -48.26
CA LEU A 284 20.75 5.70 -47.11
C LEU A 284 21.40 5.20 -45.83
N GLN A 285 21.90 6.13 -45.01
CA GLN A 285 22.45 5.82 -43.70
C GLN A 285 21.59 6.43 -42.58
N PHE A 286 21.21 5.61 -41.61
CA PHE A 286 20.44 6.00 -40.43
C PHE A 286 21.22 5.64 -39.17
N SER A 287 21.57 6.64 -38.35
CA SER A 287 22.31 6.44 -37.10
C SER A 287 21.38 6.58 -35.90
N PHE A 288 21.14 5.50 -35.18
CA PHE A 288 20.31 5.45 -33.97
C PHE A 288 21.17 5.53 -32.72
N ASP A 289 20.80 6.44 -31.81
CA ASP A 289 21.32 6.52 -30.44
C ASP A 289 20.25 5.98 -29.49
N TYR A 290 20.59 4.92 -28.74
CA TYR A 290 19.68 4.21 -27.84
C TYR A 290 20.00 4.56 -26.38
N SER A 291 18.99 5.02 -25.64
CA SER A 291 19.12 5.30 -24.19
C SER A 291 18.21 4.43 -23.31
N PHE A 292 17.60 3.36 -23.83
CA PHE A 292 16.58 2.59 -23.11
C PHE A 292 17.11 1.57 -22.09
N SER A 293 18.34 1.07 -22.25
CA SER A 293 18.99 0.22 -21.25
C SER A 293 20.52 0.37 -21.29
N ASP A 294 21.17 0.29 -20.14
CA ASP A 294 22.64 0.33 -20.02
C ASP A 294 23.35 -0.79 -20.82
N GLU A 295 22.63 -1.87 -21.18
CA GLU A 295 23.15 -2.99 -21.97
C GLU A 295 22.92 -2.80 -23.49
N LEU A 296 22.01 -1.92 -23.93
CA LEU A 296 21.68 -1.63 -25.33
C LEU A 296 22.42 -0.42 -25.91
N ARG A 297 23.44 0.09 -25.22
CA ARG A 297 24.29 1.21 -25.67
C ARG A 297 25.25 0.75 -26.78
N LYS A 298 24.72 0.54 -27.97
CA LYS A 298 25.51 0.42 -29.20
C LYS A 298 24.97 1.42 -30.21
N ASP A 299 25.78 2.41 -30.56
CA ASP A 299 25.55 3.27 -31.73
C ASP A 299 25.33 2.35 -32.93
N PHE A 300 24.14 2.41 -33.52
CA PHE A 300 23.76 1.49 -34.59
C PHE A 300 23.44 2.27 -35.85
N GLN A 301 24.07 1.82 -36.92
CA GLN A 301 23.90 2.40 -38.23
C GLN A 301 23.20 1.37 -39.12
N VAL A 302 22.03 1.74 -39.61
CA VAL A 302 21.35 1.00 -40.68
C VAL A 302 21.74 1.67 -41.99
N THR A 303 22.37 0.89 -42.87
CA THR A 303 22.64 1.30 -44.23
C THR A 303 21.72 0.54 -45.17
N LEU A 304 20.96 1.25 -46.01
CA LEU A 304 20.12 0.68 -47.06
C LEU A 304 20.67 1.14 -48.42
N THR A 305 21.01 0.19 -49.28
CA THR A 305 21.41 0.45 -50.67
C THR A 305 20.23 0.14 -51.60
N LEU A 306 20.18 0.78 -52.77
CA LEU A 306 19.16 0.52 -53.79
C LEU A 306 19.16 -0.93 -54.28
N ASP A 307 20.33 -1.57 -54.32
CA ASP A 307 20.48 -2.92 -54.84
C ASP A 307 20.09 -3.99 -53.82
N ASP A 308 20.22 -3.70 -52.51
CA ASP A 308 19.97 -4.68 -51.44
C ASP A 308 18.56 -4.60 -50.85
N SER A 309 17.83 -3.49 -51.06
CA SER A 309 16.50 -3.27 -50.48
C SER A 309 15.43 -2.97 -51.54
N SER A 310 14.57 -3.96 -51.80
CA SER A 310 13.41 -3.80 -52.69
C SER A 310 12.46 -2.69 -52.21
N ALA A 311 12.26 -2.58 -50.90
CA ALA A 311 11.45 -1.53 -50.28
C ALA A 311 12.01 -0.12 -50.57
N PHE A 312 13.35 0.05 -50.53
CA PHE A 312 13.96 1.33 -50.87
C PHE A 312 13.88 1.62 -52.37
N ALA A 313 14.17 0.63 -53.22
CA ALA A 313 14.06 0.75 -54.67
C ALA A 313 12.64 1.15 -55.12
N ASP A 314 11.62 0.53 -54.55
CA ASP A 314 10.21 0.82 -54.84
C ASP A 314 9.82 2.25 -54.42
N LEU A 315 10.23 2.68 -53.23
CA LEU A 315 9.96 4.04 -52.75
C LEU A 315 10.74 5.07 -53.56
N HIS A 316 11.97 4.77 -53.99
CA HIS A 316 12.76 5.64 -54.84
C HIS A 316 12.12 5.82 -56.22
N ALA A 317 11.58 4.75 -56.80
CA ALA A 317 10.86 4.80 -58.08
C ALA A 317 9.52 5.59 -57.97
N SER A 318 8.85 5.56 -56.82
CA SER A 318 7.57 6.24 -56.59
C SER A 318 7.72 7.74 -56.32
N ASN A 319 7.06 8.60 -57.10
CA ASN A 319 7.10 10.07 -56.93
C ASN A 319 6.11 10.61 -55.88
N SER A 320 5.38 9.75 -55.16
CA SER A 320 4.39 10.16 -54.15
C SER A 320 4.83 9.81 -52.74
N THR A 321 4.36 10.57 -51.74
CA THR A 321 4.45 10.16 -50.33
C THR A 321 3.87 8.78 -50.14
N ASP A 322 4.69 7.86 -49.63
CA ASP A 322 4.36 6.44 -49.49
C ASP A 322 5.25 5.77 -48.42
N TYR A 323 4.98 4.51 -48.09
CA TYR A 323 5.72 3.74 -47.09
C TYR A 323 5.93 2.28 -47.50
N ARG A 324 6.97 1.64 -46.98
CA ARG A 324 7.23 0.20 -47.12
C ARG A 324 7.68 -0.39 -45.80
N PHE A 325 7.36 -1.66 -45.57
CA PHE A 325 7.89 -2.42 -44.44
C PHE A 325 9.29 -2.93 -44.75
N LEU A 326 10.13 -3.02 -43.73
CA LEU A 326 11.47 -3.58 -43.84
C LEU A 326 11.60 -4.76 -42.89
N ASP A 327 11.95 -5.92 -43.44
CA ASP A 327 12.39 -7.07 -42.66
C ASP A 327 13.89 -6.90 -42.33
N LEU A 328 14.21 -5.93 -41.46
CA LEU A 328 15.56 -5.81 -40.93
C LEU A 328 15.85 -7.09 -40.15
N PRO A 329 16.91 -7.84 -40.50
CA PRO A 329 17.11 -9.18 -39.96
C PRO A 329 17.17 -9.13 -38.43
N ALA A 330 16.33 -9.93 -37.78
CA ALA A 330 16.30 -10.17 -36.33
C ALA A 330 17.62 -10.77 -35.76
N ASN A 331 18.69 -10.77 -36.56
CA ASN A 331 19.88 -11.60 -36.44
C ASN A 331 21.04 -10.91 -35.70
N THR A 332 20.79 -9.78 -35.01
CA THR A 332 21.83 -9.01 -34.31
C THR A 332 21.64 -8.93 -32.79
N GLY A 333 20.71 -9.71 -32.22
CA GLY A 333 20.42 -9.72 -30.77
C GLY A 333 19.52 -8.57 -30.32
N TRP A 334 18.76 -8.00 -31.26
CA TRP A 334 17.89 -6.85 -31.04
C TRP A 334 16.44 -7.30 -30.99
N LEU A 335 15.66 -6.71 -30.08
CA LEU A 335 14.25 -7.03 -29.88
C LEU A 335 13.35 -6.06 -30.65
N VAL A 336 13.68 -5.83 -31.93
CA VAL A 336 12.87 -4.99 -32.81
C VAL A 336 11.60 -5.76 -33.19
N SER A 337 10.47 -5.11 -33.02
CA SER A 337 9.14 -5.70 -33.23
C SER A 337 8.62 -5.50 -34.64
N GLY A 338 9.02 -4.42 -35.30
CA GLY A 338 8.64 -4.09 -36.68
C GLY A 338 9.30 -2.81 -37.15
N ASN A 339 9.34 -2.58 -38.46
CA ASN A 339 10.03 -1.44 -39.07
C ASN A 339 9.24 -0.87 -40.23
N ILE A 340 9.22 0.46 -40.34
CA ILE A 340 8.53 1.16 -41.44
C ILE A 340 9.47 2.22 -42.01
N LEU A 341 9.66 2.17 -43.34
CA LEU A 341 10.37 3.19 -44.10
C LEU A 341 9.35 4.09 -44.79
N PHE A 342 9.39 5.37 -44.47
CA PHE A 342 8.57 6.41 -45.09
C PHE A 342 9.38 7.15 -46.15
N ALA A 343 8.76 7.43 -47.29
CA ALA A 343 9.27 8.39 -48.27
C ALA A 343 8.31 9.57 -48.33
N THR A 344 8.83 10.78 -48.14
CA THR A 344 8.05 12.01 -48.13
C THR A 344 8.65 13.03 -49.08
N THR A 345 7.78 13.76 -49.80
CA THR A 345 8.19 14.82 -50.72
C THR A 345 7.87 16.18 -50.10
N ALA A 346 8.90 16.94 -49.70
CA ALA A 346 8.72 18.29 -49.21
C ALA A 346 8.82 19.30 -50.37
N LYS A 347 7.86 20.22 -50.47
CA LYS A 347 7.98 21.38 -51.37
C LYS A 347 8.81 22.45 -50.66
N VAL A 348 10.06 22.63 -51.10
CA VAL A 348 10.93 23.69 -50.59
C VAL A 348 10.34 25.03 -51.01
N VAL A 349 10.13 25.95 -50.07
CA VAL A 349 9.47 27.25 -50.29
C VAL A 349 10.22 28.13 -51.30
N ASN A 350 11.51 27.86 -51.57
CA ASN A 350 12.37 28.67 -52.45
C ASN A 350 13.26 27.84 -53.42
N GLY A 351 12.94 26.57 -53.72
CA GLY A 351 13.74 25.71 -54.61
C GLY A 351 12.94 25.07 -55.75
N ASP A 352 13.49 25.04 -56.96
CA ASP A 352 12.83 24.51 -58.17
C ASP A 352 12.67 22.97 -58.22
N LYS A 353 13.19 22.24 -57.23
CA LYS A 353 13.07 20.77 -57.16
C LYS A 353 12.63 20.30 -55.77
N PRO A 354 11.61 19.43 -55.66
CA PRO A 354 11.22 18.83 -54.39
C PRO A 354 12.35 17.92 -53.88
N GLU A 355 12.75 18.11 -52.63
CA GLU A 355 13.69 17.21 -51.95
C GLU A 355 12.91 16.04 -51.35
N ARG A 356 13.47 14.83 -51.49
CA ARG A 356 12.90 13.62 -50.90
C ARG A 356 13.55 13.33 -49.56
N HIS A 357 12.71 13.16 -48.55
CA HIS A 357 13.13 12.77 -47.21
C HIS A 357 12.66 11.35 -46.93
N TYR A 358 13.59 10.51 -46.49
CA TYR A 358 13.31 9.15 -46.05
C TYR A 358 13.36 9.11 -44.53
N THR A 359 12.35 8.53 -43.89
CA THR A 359 12.35 8.34 -42.44
C THR A 359 12.21 6.87 -42.11
N LEU A 360 13.19 6.32 -41.41
CA LEU A 360 13.14 4.95 -40.90
C LEU A 360 12.63 4.97 -39.45
N CYS A 361 11.50 4.30 -39.21
CA CYS A 361 10.92 4.13 -37.88
C CYS A 361 11.08 2.69 -37.41
N LEU A 362 11.69 2.52 -36.23
CA LEU A 362 11.85 1.25 -35.54
C LEU A 362 10.82 1.17 -34.41
N ILE A 363 10.13 0.03 -34.33
CA ILE A 363 9.07 -0.22 -33.35
C ILE A 363 9.55 -1.30 -32.40
N PHE A 364 9.37 -1.05 -31.10
CA PHE A 364 9.65 -2.00 -30.03
C PHE A 364 8.37 -2.20 -29.24
N ALA A 365 7.87 -3.42 -29.18
CA ALA A 365 6.62 -3.75 -28.54
C ALA A 365 6.78 -4.97 -27.63
N ARG A 366 6.18 -4.89 -26.46
CA ARG A 366 6.14 -6.01 -25.52
C ARG A 366 4.90 -6.00 -24.66
N TRP A 367 4.56 -7.15 -24.09
CA TRP A 367 3.59 -7.25 -23.02
C TRP A 367 4.22 -6.84 -21.67
N ALA A 368 3.51 -6.04 -20.89
CA ALA A 368 3.93 -5.63 -19.56
C ALA A 368 2.76 -5.67 -18.58
N GLU A 369 2.98 -6.21 -17.38
CA GLU A 369 1.94 -6.27 -16.35
C GLU A 369 1.61 -4.87 -15.82
N ALA A 370 0.31 -4.55 -15.81
CA ALA A 370 -0.19 -3.26 -15.38
C ALA A 370 -1.46 -3.40 -14.53
N ASN A 371 -1.49 -2.66 -13.43
CA ASN A 371 -2.73 -2.47 -12.67
C ASN A 371 -3.62 -1.49 -13.43
N THR A 372 -4.90 -1.83 -13.59
CA THR A 372 -5.87 -1.00 -14.33
C THR A 372 -7.03 -0.62 -13.41
N TRP A 373 -7.36 0.66 -13.31
CA TRP A 373 -8.43 1.14 -12.44
C TRP A 373 -9.10 2.43 -12.94
N ILE A 374 -10.29 2.74 -12.43
CA ILE A 374 -10.98 4.02 -12.61
C ILE A 374 -11.17 4.64 -11.23
N GLU A 375 -10.93 5.96 -11.09
CA GLU A 375 -11.05 6.70 -9.84
C GLU A 375 -12.16 7.77 -9.93
N LEU A 376 -13.29 7.56 -9.29
CA LEU A 376 -14.39 8.53 -9.28
C LEU A 376 -14.46 9.26 -7.92
N PRO A 377 -14.91 10.54 -7.88
CA PRO A 377 -15.31 11.39 -9.00
C PRO A 377 -14.13 12.10 -9.71
N SER A 378 -12.89 11.97 -9.20
CA SER A 378 -11.70 12.69 -9.68
C SER A 378 -11.43 12.51 -11.18
N ALA A 379 -11.54 11.27 -11.66
CA ALA A 379 -11.24 10.87 -13.02
C ALA A 379 -12.17 9.73 -13.49
N SER A 380 -13.11 10.06 -14.36
CA SER A 380 -13.95 9.06 -15.04
C SER A 380 -13.20 8.21 -16.09
N ARG A 381 -11.88 8.10 -15.97
CA ARG A 381 -10.95 7.59 -16.98
C ARG A 381 -10.29 6.32 -16.50
N THR A 382 -9.97 5.42 -17.44
CA THR A 382 -9.17 4.23 -17.14
C THR A 382 -7.71 4.62 -16.99
N LEU A 383 -7.17 4.41 -15.79
CA LEU A 383 -5.79 4.62 -15.40
C LEU A 383 -5.04 3.29 -15.41
N SER A 384 -3.76 3.36 -15.75
CA SER A 384 -2.85 2.21 -15.78
C SER A 384 -1.57 2.51 -15.03
N HIS A 385 -1.04 1.51 -14.32
CA HIS A 385 0.29 1.58 -13.73
C HIS A 385 1.05 0.28 -13.97
N LEU A 386 2.18 0.40 -14.68
CA LEU A 386 3.09 -0.69 -14.92
C LEU A 386 3.76 -1.12 -13.62
N LYS A 387 3.84 -2.43 -13.36
CA LYS A 387 4.50 -2.95 -12.15
C LYS A 387 6.01 -2.67 -12.12
N VAL A 388 6.62 -2.54 -13.29
CA VAL A 388 8.06 -2.33 -13.47
C VAL A 388 8.28 -0.97 -14.14
N PRO A 389 9.32 -0.20 -13.74
CA PRO A 389 9.70 1.00 -14.45
C PRO A 389 9.90 0.73 -15.93
N VAL A 390 9.48 1.67 -16.78
CA VAL A 390 9.39 1.50 -18.23
C VAL A 390 10.75 1.14 -18.84
N LEU A 391 11.81 1.87 -18.50
CA LEU A 391 13.17 1.59 -18.98
C LEU A 391 13.64 0.19 -18.60
N LYS A 392 13.33 -0.26 -17.38
CA LYS A 392 13.64 -1.61 -16.91
C LYS A 392 12.76 -2.67 -17.56
N SER A 393 11.60 -2.29 -18.08
CA SER A 393 10.71 -3.23 -18.76
C SER A 393 11.33 -3.71 -20.06
N PHE A 394 12.20 -2.94 -20.72
CA PHE A 394 12.87 -3.36 -21.96
C PHE A 394 14.16 -4.17 -21.75
N SER A 395 14.59 -4.45 -20.52
CA SER A 395 15.98 -4.85 -20.27
C SER A 395 16.30 -6.35 -20.17
N LYS A 396 15.36 -7.32 -20.15
CA LYS A 396 15.80 -8.73 -19.94
C LYS A 396 14.94 -9.93 -20.39
N ASN A 397 13.65 -9.80 -20.68
CA ASN A 397 12.82 -10.95 -21.09
C ASN A 397 12.38 -10.86 -22.55
N SER A 398 12.84 -11.82 -23.37
CA SER A 398 12.41 -12.01 -24.77
C SER A 398 11.02 -12.64 -24.90
N SER A 399 10.54 -13.35 -23.86
CA SER A 399 9.27 -14.08 -23.89
C SER A 399 8.02 -13.21 -23.96
N ASP A 400 8.13 -11.91 -23.70
CA ASP A 400 7.02 -10.97 -23.76
C ASP A 400 7.14 -10.01 -24.95
N VAL A 401 8.17 -10.14 -25.79
CA VAL A 401 8.36 -9.29 -26.97
C VAL A 401 7.33 -9.65 -28.03
N ILE A 402 6.76 -8.65 -28.67
CA ILE A 402 5.73 -8.79 -29.69
C ILE A 402 6.40 -8.56 -31.05
N TYR A 403 6.41 -9.57 -31.91
CA TYR A 403 6.86 -9.47 -33.29
C TYR A 403 5.68 -9.20 -34.21
N MET A 404 5.85 -8.31 -35.17
CA MET A 404 4.82 -7.88 -36.11
C MET A 404 5.24 -8.24 -37.53
N ASP A 405 4.49 -9.13 -38.15
CA ASP A 405 4.72 -9.49 -39.56
C ASP A 405 4.12 -8.40 -40.46
N ASP A 406 4.70 -8.20 -41.65
CA ASP A 406 4.29 -7.15 -42.60
C ASP A 406 2.79 -7.16 -42.93
N LYS A 407 2.19 -8.35 -43.00
CA LYS A 407 0.75 -8.51 -43.27
C LYS A 407 -0.12 -7.96 -42.13
N TRP A 408 0.34 -8.07 -40.89
CA TRP A 408 -0.38 -7.51 -39.75
C TRP A 408 -0.30 -5.99 -39.77
N LEU A 409 0.90 -5.44 -40.04
CA LEU A 409 1.11 -4.01 -40.21
C LEU A 409 0.26 -3.44 -41.35
N ASP A 410 0.19 -4.13 -42.49
CA ASP A 410 -0.68 -3.77 -43.60
C ASP A 410 -2.17 -3.77 -43.20
N GLY A 411 -2.58 -4.78 -42.43
CA GLY A 411 -3.94 -4.90 -41.88
C GLY A 411 -4.35 -3.71 -41.03
N ILE A 412 -3.50 -3.27 -40.10
CA ILE A 412 -3.78 -2.10 -39.24
C ILE A 412 -3.58 -0.77 -39.97
N SER A 413 -3.00 -0.78 -41.17
CA SER A 413 -2.84 0.41 -42.00
C SER A 413 -4.12 0.77 -42.76
N SER A 414 -5.00 -0.20 -43.00
CA SER A 414 -6.12 -0.09 -43.93
C SER A 414 -7.34 0.60 -43.32
N PHE A 415 -7.81 1.68 -43.94
CA PHE A 415 -9.10 2.33 -43.63
C PHE A 415 -10.02 2.39 -44.86
N SER A 416 -11.29 2.70 -44.63
CA SER A 416 -12.32 2.82 -45.67
C SER A 416 -11.97 3.75 -46.84
N ASN A 417 -11.17 4.80 -46.61
CA ASN A 417 -10.81 5.82 -47.61
C ASN A 417 -9.29 6.00 -47.84
N GLY A 418 -8.44 5.09 -47.36
CA GLY A 418 -6.99 5.20 -47.55
C GLY A 418 -6.15 4.43 -46.53
N SER A 419 -4.85 4.74 -46.46
CA SER A 419 -3.93 4.15 -45.49
C SER A 419 -3.58 5.12 -44.36
N PHE A 420 -3.58 4.63 -43.13
CA PHE A 420 -3.15 5.35 -41.93
C PHE A 420 -1.71 5.84 -42.05
N PHE A 421 -0.78 4.95 -42.41
CA PHE A 421 0.64 5.26 -42.48
C PHE A 421 0.92 6.32 -43.54
N ARG A 422 0.25 6.25 -44.69
CA ARG A 422 0.31 7.30 -45.71
C ARG A 422 -0.23 8.64 -45.19
N SER A 423 -1.34 8.61 -44.46
CA SER A 423 -1.95 9.82 -43.90
C SER A 423 -1.05 10.49 -42.86
N ILE A 424 -0.37 9.72 -42.00
CA ILE A 424 0.64 10.24 -41.08
C ILE A 424 1.81 10.84 -41.86
N ALA A 425 2.32 10.13 -42.87
CA ALA A 425 3.45 10.60 -43.66
C ALA A 425 3.14 11.96 -44.29
N ASP A 426 1.95 12.15 -44.87
CA ASP A 426 1.51 13.43 -45.41
C ASP A 426 1.28 14.50 -44.34
N PHE A 427 0.77 14.12 -43.16
CA PHE A 427 0.50 15.05 -42.06
C PHE A 427 1.79 15.57 -41.41
N CYS A 428 2.70 14.67 -41.05
CA CYS A 428 3.95 14.99 -40.36
C CYS A 428 4.96 15.75 -41.23
N VAL A 429 4.79 15.75 -42.55
CA VAL A 429 5.56 16.61 -43.46
C VAL A 429 5.13 18.08 -43.34
N ARG A 430 3.87 18.32 -42.97
CA ARG A 430 3.29 19.67 -42.85
C ARG A 430 3.45 20.26 -41.46
N ASP A 431 3.56 19.42 -40.43
CA ASP A 431 3.69 19.83 -39.03
C ASP A 431 5.17 19.82 -38.60
N VAL A 432 5.66 20.92 -38.04
CA VAL A 432 7.09 21.15 -37.71
C VAL A 432 7.51 20.46 -36.39
N LYS A 433 6.63 19.66 -35.80
CA LYS A 433 6.90 18.99 -34.51
C LYS A 433 7.97 17.90 -34.67
N ARG A 434 9.08 18.03 -33.94
CA ARG A 434 10.04 16.93 -33.73
C ARG A 434 9.27 15.72 -33.19
N ASN A 435 9.53 14.54 -33.76
CA ASN A 435 8.97 13.24 -33.35
C ASN A 435 7.48 13.02 -33.70
N CYS A 436 6.93 13.75 -34.68
CA CYS A 436 5.54 13.57 -35.13
C CYS A 436 5.22 12.11 -35.48
N GLN A 437 6.04 11.48 -36.35
CA GLN A 437 5.83 10.09 -36.76
C GLN A 437 5.92 9.11 -35.59
N GLU A 438 6.88 9.30 -34.67
CA GLU A 438 7.03 8.45 -33.48
C GLU A 438 5.77 8.42 -32.62
N ARG A 439 5.18 9.60 -32.36
CA ARG A 439 3.97 9.75 -31.53
C ARG A 439 2.78 9.02 -32.12
N TYR A 440 2.46 9.29 -33.39
CA TYR A 440 1.29 8.71 -34.01
C TYR A 440 1.43 7.21 -34.26
N LEU A 441 2.63 6.74 -34.61
CA LEU A 441 2.91 5.31 -34.71
C LEU A 441 2.81 4.62 -33.35
N GLY A 442 3.41 5.21 -32.31
CA GLY A 442 3.35 4.66 -30.96
C GLY A 442 1.91 4.50 -30.47
N LEU A 443 1.09 5.53 -30.65
CA LEU A 443 -0.33 5.49 -30.28
C LEU A 443 -1.13 4.44 -31.06
N HIS A 444 -1.03 4.47 -32.39
CA HIS A 444 -1.82 3.61 -33.26
C HIS A 444 -1.46 2.14 -33.09
N ILE A 445 -0.17 1.82 -33.03
CA ILE A 445 0.28 0.44 -32.85
C ILE A 445 -0.13 -0.06 -31.47
N THR A 446 0.01 0.77 -30.42
CA THR A 446 -0.44 0.40 -29.07
C THR A 446 -1.94 0.12 -29.02
N ASP A 447 -2.74 0.97 -29.67
CA ASP A 447 -4.20 0.78 -29.76
C ASP A 447 -4.56 -0.47 -30.57
N ALA A 448 -3.89 -0.71 -31.70
CA ALA A 448 -4.10 -1.90 -32.50
C ALA A 448 -3.75 -3.19 -31.73
N ILE A 449 -2.69 -3.19 -30.92
CA ILE A 449 -2.34 -4.34 -30.07
C ILE A 449 -3.34 -4.50 -28.91
N SER A 450 -3.82 -3.40 -28.31
CA SER A 450 -4.85 -3.47 -27.25
C SER A 450 -6.19 -4.01 -27.76
N GLN A 451 -6.37 -4.00 -29.08
CA GLN A 451 -7.46 -4.65 -29.81
C GLN A 451 -7.14 -6.07 -30.29
N ALA A 452 -5.87 -6.50 -30.37
CA ALA A 452 -5.47 -7.79 -30.93
C ALA A 452 -5.95 -9.03 -30.12
N GLY A 453 -6.60 -8.83 -28.97
CA GLY A 453 -7.37 -9.86 -28.25
C GLY A 453 -8.84 -9.99 -28.69
N ASN A 454 -9.31 -9.09 -29.56
CA ASN A 454 -10.67 -9.00 -30.06
C ASN A 454 -10.79 -9.84 -31.35
N ASN A 455 -10.61 -11.15 -31.22
CA ASN A 455 -10.75 -12.08 -32.34
C ASN A 455 -12.19 -12.03 -32.90
N ILE A 456 -12.37 -12.46 -34.15
CA ILE A 456 -13.62 -12.47 -34.96
C ILE A 456 -14.85 -13.02 -34.20
N SER A 457 -14.67 -13.72 -33.10
CA SER A 457 -15.74 -14.19 -32.21
C SER A 457 -16.44 -13.10 -31.39
N TRP A 458 -15.94 -11.86 -31.35
CA TRP A 458 -16.38 -10.84 -30.39
C TRP A 458 -17.30 -9.70 -30.85
N PRO A 459 -17.58 -9.43 -32.15
CA PRO A 459 -18.53 -8.35 -32.48
C PRO A 459 -19.97 -8.68 -32.07
N ASN A 460 -20.26 -9.97 -31.81
CA ASN A 460 -21.57 -10.47 -31.35
C ASN A 460 -21.49 -11.37 -30.09
N TYR A 461 -20.35 -11.42 -29.38
CA TYR A 461 -20.30 -12.19 -28.12
C TYR A 461 -21.04 -11.41 -27.03
N SER A 462 -22.33 -11.71 -26.88
CA SER A 462 -23.06 -11.46 -25.65
C SER A 462 -22.50 -12.38 -24.60
N ALA A 463 -21.49 -11.92 -23.87
CA ALA A 463 -20.90 -12.72 -22.81
C ALA A 463 -21.99 -13.16 -21.83
N GLY A 464 -22.11 -14.47 -21.64
CA GLY A 464 -22.95 -15.02 -20.60
C GLY A 464 -22.40 -14.64 -19.22
N ILE A 465 -23.30 -14.43 -18.26
CA ILE A 465 -22.95 -14.35 -16.83
C ILE A 465 -22.47 -15.73 -16.32
N THR A 466 -22.70 -16.78 -17.10
CA THR A 466 -22.40 -18.18 -16.80
C THR A 466 -21.18 -18.68 -17.59
N GLN A 467 -20.37 -19.50 -16.92
CA GLN A 467 -19.27 -20.27 -17.51
C GLN A 467 -19.80 -21.11 -18.68
N SER A 468 -19.08 -21.11 -19.81
CA SER A 468 -19.38 -21.97 -20.96
C SER A 468 -18.63 -23.29 -20.78
N ASP A 469 -19.25 -24.42 -21.08
CA ASP A 469 -18.70 -25.75 -20.77
C ASP A 469 -17.51 -26.19 -21.65
N ASP A 470 -17.22 -25.49 -22.76
CA ASP A 470 -16.37 -26.03 -23.85
C ASP A 470 -15.01 -25.35 -24.07
N ALA A 471 -14.58 -24.36 -23.26
CA ALA A 471 -13.28 -23.71 -23.44
C ALA A 471 -12.66 -23.18 -22.14
N THR A 472 -11.33 -23.09 -22.08
CA THR A 472 -10.63 -22.41 -20.98
C THR A 472 -11.04 -20.94 -20.93
N GLN A 473 -11.41 -20.48 -19.74
CA GLN A 473 -11.89 -19.11 -19.52
C GLN A 473 -11.01 -18.32 -18.56
N ASP A 474 -11.01 -17.00 -18.72
CA ASP A 474 -10.53 -16.08 -17.70
C ASP A 474 -11.71 -15.37 -17.04
N LYS A 475 -11.60 -15.21 -15.73
CA LYS A 475 -12.53 -14.43 -14.92
C LYS A 475 -12.00 -13.02 -14.74
N ILE A 476 -12.81 -12.03 -15.13
CA ILE A 476 -12.57 -10.64 -14.78
C ILE A 476 -13.05 -10.42 -13.35
N THR A 477 -12.14 -10.02 -12.47
CA THR A 477 -12.45 -9.70 -11.08
C THR A 477 -12.40 -8.20 -10.89
N TYR A 478 -13.55 -7.61 -10.57
CA TYR A 478 -13.63 -6.21 -10.20
C TYR A 478 -13.51 -6.06 -8.69
N THR A 479 -12.70 -5.10 -8.24
CA THR A 479 -12.62 -4.76 -6.83
C THR A 479 -12.85 -3.27 -6.66
N ARG A 480 -13.86 -2.89 -5.87
CA ARG A 480 -14.10 -1.50 -5.51
C ARG A 480 -13.45 -1.18 -4.16
N TYR A 481 -12.93 0.03 -4.05
CA TYR A 481 -12.33 0.59 -2.84
C TYR A 481 -12.90 1.98 -2.57
N TYR A 482 -13.26 2.29 -1.33
CA TYR A 482 -13.65 3.64 -0.92
C TYR A 482 -12.54 4.31 -0.13
N TYR A 483 -12.28 5.58 -0.42
CA TYR A 483 -11.36 6.40 0.37
C TYR A 483 -12.08 7.00 1.57
N THR A 484 -12.04 6.30 2.69
CA THR A 484 -12.83 6.66 3.88
C THR A 484 -12.11 6.30 5.18
N TYR A 485 -12.59 6.80 6.31
CA TYR A 485 -12.14 6.35 7.62
C TYR A 485 -12.84 5.03 7.97
N ALA A 486 -12.09 4.03 8.43
CA ALA A 486 -12.70 2.77 8.86
C ALA A 486 -11.98 2.15 10.06
N TYR A 487 -12.74 1.37 10.83
CA TYR A 487 -12.22 0.52 11.89
C TYR A 487 -11.90 -0.86 11.31
N ARG A 488 -10.64 -1.09 10.93
CA ARG A 488 -10.16 -2.35 10.34
C ARG A 488 -8.82 -2.77 10.93
N PHE A 489 -8.67 -4.04 11.28
CA PHE A 489 -7.44 -4.60 11.85
C PHE A 489 -6.30 -4.60 10.84
N GLU A 490 -6.62 -4.72 9.55
CA GLU A 490 -5.69 -4.73 8.43
C GLU A 490 -5.06 -3.36 8.15
N SER A 491 -5.54 -2.31 8.84
CA SER A 491 -5.13 -0.93 8.57
C SER A 491 -3.73 -0.57 9.08
N SER A 492 -3.24 -1.23 10.12
CA SER A 492 -1.94 -0.96 10.71
C SER A 492 -1.52 -2.10 11.64
N HIS A 493 -0.23 -2.43 11.64
CA HIS A 493 0.35 -3.34 12.63
C HIS A 493 0.20 -2.83 14.09
N GLY A 494 -0.01 -1.52 14.29
CA GLY A 494 -0.20 -0.94 15.61
C GLY A 494 -1.55 -1.27 16.26
N ILE A 495 -2.58 -1.62 15.49
CA ILE A 495 -3.92 -1.89 16.02
C ILE A 495 -4.01 -3.26 16.71
N PRO A 496 -3.54 -4.36 16.09
CA PRO A 496 -3.43 -5.64 16.81
C PRO A 496 -2.61 -5.53 18.09
N LEU A 497 -1.53 -4.74 18.06
CA LEU A 497 -0.73 -4.45 19.25
C LEU A 497 -1.55 -3.72 20.32
N ALA A 498 -2.27 -2.66 19.96
CA ALA A 498 -3.14 -1.94 20.88
C ALA A 498 -4.17 -2.86 21.53
N PHE A 499 -4.86 -3.69 20.76
CA PHE A 499 -5.82 -4.65 21.29
C PHE A 499 -5.19 -5.71 22.18
N SER A 500 -3.96 -6.16 21.88
CA SER A 500 -3.22 -7.11 22.74
C SER A 500 -2.93 -6.50 24.12
N PHE A 501 -2.51 -5.23 24.16
CA PHE A 501 -2.29 -4.51 25.42
C PHE A 501 -3.57 -4.27 26.20
N LEU A 502 -4.66 -3.92 25.51
CA LEU A 502 -5.97 -3.77 26.16
C LEU A 502 -6.48 -5.09 26.71
N LEU A 503 -6.29 -6.20 26.00
CA LEU A 503 -6.62 -7.53 26.48
C LEU A 503 -5.78 -7.92 27.70
N LEU A 504 -4.49 -7.57 27.71
CA LEU A 504 -3.60 -7.79 28.85
C LEU A 504 -4.04 -6.99 30.09
N HIS A 505 -4.46 -5.74 29.91
CA HIS A 505 -5.06 -4.94 30.98
C HIS A 505 -6.33 -5.62 31.51
N VAL A 506 -7.26 -6.03 30.63
CA VAL A 506 -8.49 -6.72 31.04
C VAL A 506 -8.17 -8.02 31.80
N LEU A 507 -7.18 -8.79 31.34
CA LEU A 507 -6.73 -10.00 32.02
C LEU A 507 -6.21 -9.69 33.44
N LEU A 508 -5.43 -8.64 33.61
CA LEU A 508 -4.96 -8.22 34.95
C LEU A 508 -6.12 -7.83 35.86
N VAL A 509 -7.10 -7.08 35.34
CA VAL A 509 -8.31 -6.72 36.11
C VAL A 509 -9.08 -7.98 36.51
N LEU A 510 -9.24 -8.95 35.61
CA LEU A 510 -9.92 -10.21 35.91
C LEU A 510 -9.17 -11.04 36.95
N ILE A 511 -7.84 -11.16 36.84
CA ILE A 511 -7.00 -11.83 37.84
C ILE A 511 -7.15 -11.14 39.19
N HIS A 512 -7.09 -9.80 39.21
CA HIS A 512 -7.26 -9.02 40.43
C HIS A 512 -8.65 -9.21 41.04
N LEU A 513 -9.71 -9.22 40.24
CA LEU A 513 -11.08 -9.47 40.68
C LEU A 513 -11.24 -10.87 41.29
N ILE A 514 -10.68 -11.90 40.64
CA ILE A 514 -10.72 -13.27 41.18
C ILE A 514 -9.92 -13.36 42.49
N ALA A 515 -8.77 -12.69 42.57
CA ALA A 515 -7.95 -12.66 43.77
C ALA A 515 -8.65 -11.95 44.94
N THR A 516 -9.35 -10.84 44.68
CA THR A 516 -10.10 -10.12 45.71
C THR A 516 -11.34 -10.89 46.15
N LEU A 517 -12.06 -11.54 45.25
CA LEU A 517 -13.22 -12.39 45.58
C LEU A 517 -12.83 -13.67 46.33
N GLY A 518 -11.66 -14.24 46.04
CA GLY A 518 -11.14 -15.46 46.70
C GLY A 518 -10.40 -15.20 48.02
N SER A 519 -10.14 -13.95 48.37
CA SER A 519 -9.47 -13.56 49.60
C SER A 519 -10.40 -13.75 50.81
N LYS A 520 -9.85 -14.27 51.93
CA LYS A 520 -10.56 -14.35 53.22
C LYS A 520 -10.86 -12.98 53.82
N ASP A 521 -10.07 -11.98 53.43
CA ASP A 521 -10.35 -10.57 53.66
C ASP A 521 -10.92 -10.00 52.36
N PRO A 522 -12.26 -10.04 52.14
CA PRO A 522 -12.86 -9.33 51.02
C PRO A 522 -12.52 -7.84 51.12
N TRP A 523 -12.69 -7.10 50.02
CA TRP A 523 -12.50 -5.64 49.93
C TRP A 523 -13.47 -4.92 50.90
N GLN A 524 -13.23 -5.04 52.20
CA GLN A 524 -13.85 -4.28 53.26
C GLN A 524 -12.97 -3.05 53.39
N GLY A 525 -13.55 -1.91 53.04
CA GLY A 525 -12.85 -0.62 53.03
C GLY A 525 -11.97 -0.51 54.27
N SER A 526 -10.67 -0.61 54.09
CA SER A 526 -9.75 -0.55 55.21
C SER A 526 -9.36 0.89 55.44
N ASP A 527 -9.00 1.23 56.67
CA ASP A 527 -8.67 2.60 57.08
C ASP A 527 -7.45 3.22 56.32
N TRP A 528 -6.91 2.52 55.30
CA TRP A 528 -5.68 2.85 54.55
C TRP A 528 -5.81 2.63 53.03
N ASP A 529 -7.02 2.78 52.48
CA ASP A 529 -7.34 2.47 51.08
C ASP A 529 -6.92 3.56 50.10
N ASN A 530 -6.55 4.74 50.58
CA ASN A 530 -5.99 5.81 49.76
C ASN A 530 -4.59 6.23 50.26
N PHE A 531 -3.82 6.88 49.38
CA PHE A 531 -2.48 7.35 49.73
C PHE A 531 -2.47 8.37 50.88
N GLY A 532 -3.49 9.23 50.96
CA GLY A 532 -3.63 10.19 52.05
C GLY A 532 -3.69 9.50 53.41
N ASP A 533 -4.44 8.40 53.50
CA ASP A 533 -4.52 7.59 54.70
C ASP A 533 -3.15 6.96 55.02
N MET A 534 -2.44 6.42 54.03
CA MET A 534 -1.09 5.90 54.22
C MET A 534 -0.10 6.98 54.68
N LEU A 535 -0.23 8.21 54.19
CA LEU A 535 0.60 9.34 54.60
C LEU A 535 0.28 9.77 56.04
N VAL A 536 -1.01 9.86 56.39
CA VAL A 536 -1.46 10.14 57.76
C VAL A 536 -0.95 9.07 58.72
N LEU A 537 -1.02 7.80 58.33
CA LEU A 537 -0.46 6.69 59.09
C LEU A 537 1.05 6.83 59.27
N ALA A 538 1.78 7.16 58.21
CA ALA A 538 3.22 7.35 58.27
C ALA A 538 3.61 8.52 59.19
N LEU A 539 2.84 9.61 59.18
CA LEU A 539 3.04 10.77 60.07
C LEU A 539 2.68 10.47 61.52
N ALA A 540 1.69 9.62 61.76
CA ALA A 540 1.26 9.20 63.10
C ALA A 540 2.14 8.10 63.70
N SER A 541 3.02 7.48 62.92
CA SER A 541 3.86 6.36 63.35
C SER A 541 5.05 6.86 64.18
N LYS A 542 5.37 6.14 65.27
CA LYS A 542 6.52 6.47 66.13
C LYS A 542 7.83 6.28 65.34
N PRO A 543 8.81 7.20 65.47
CA PRO A 543 10.12 7.01 64.86
C PRO A 543 10.78 5.74 65.42
N PRO A 544 11.53 4.99 64.60
CA PRO A 544 12.20 3.77 65.06
C PRO A 544 13.15 4.08 66.22
N ASP A 545 13.16 3.21 67.23
CA ASP A 545 14.05 3.32 68.39
C ASP A 545 15.51 3.42 67.92
N GLY A 546 16.21 4.50 68.30
CA GLY A 546 17.59 4.76 67.85
C GLY A 546 17.74 5.90 66.82
N ILE A 547 16.96 6.98 66.97
CA ILE A 547 16.95 8.19 66.09
C ILE A 547 18.34 8.84 65.89
N ASN A 548 19.34 8.55 66.72
CA ASN A 548 20.70 9.05 66.52
C ASN A 548 21.47 8.35 65.38
N ASP A 549 21.09 7.13 64.96
CA ASP A 549 21.84 6.36 63.95
C ASP A 549 21.28 6.48 62.51
N LEU A 550 20.03 6.90 62.32
CA LEU A 550 19.45 7.04 60.97
C LEU A 550 19.99 8.25 60.20
N ALA A 551 20.38 9.31 60.92
CA ALA A 551 21.13 10.43 60.35
C ALA A 551 22.61 10.08 60.10
N GLN A 552 23.11 9.00 60.71
CA GLN A 552 24.50 8.56 60.59
C GLN A 552 24.62 7.45 59.52
N GLN A 553 24.63 7.91 58.26
CA GLN A 553 25.35 7.27 57.16
C GLN A 553 24.83 5.90 56.66
N SER A 554 23.53 5.57 56.80
CA SER A 554 22.96 4.47 55.99
C SER A 554 22.81 4.92 54.52
N SER A 555 23.27 4.11 53.57
CA SER A 555 23.16 4.46 52.15
C SER A 555 21.68 4.53 51.76
N LYS A 556 21.28 5.49 50.91
CA LYS A 556 19.87 5.61 50.45
C LYS A 556 19.30 4.27 49.94
N SER A 557 20.14 3.41 49.37
CA SER A 557 19.79 2.04 48.94
C SER A 557 19.39 1.08 50.05
N GLU A 558 20.01 1.16 51.23
CA GLU A 558 19.69 0.30 52.38
C GLU A 558 18.32 0.62 52.96
N LEU A 559 17.93 1.90 52.94
CA LEU A 559 16.60 2.33 53.36
C LEU A 559 15.48 1.75 52.47
N TRP A 560 15.69 1.68 51.15
CA TRP A 560 14.70 1.13 50.22
C TRP A 560 14.47 -0.38 50.37
N MET A 561 15.42 -1.10 50.97
CA MET A 561 15.33 -2.54 51.23
C MET A 561 14.56 -2.88 52.51
N LYS A 562 14.39 -1.92 53.43
CA LYS A 562 13.70 -2.14 54.70
C LYS A 562 12.24 -2.53 54.46
N THR A 563 11.83 -3.64 55.06
CA THR A 563 10.47 -4.18 54.97
C THR A 563 9.61 -3.59 56.07
N VAL A 564 8.39 -3.22 55.71
CA VAL A 564 7.47 -2.46 56.54
C VAL A 564 6.12 -3.18 56.62
N ILE A 565 5.50 -3.12 57.79
CA ILE A 565 4.19 -3.71 58.10
C ILE A 565 3.33 -2.71 58.90
N VAL A 566 2.01 -2.88 58.84
CA VAL A 566 1.09 -2.16 59.72
C VAL A 566 0.74 -3.06 60.90
N ASP A 567 0.95 -2.55 62.10
CA ASP A 567 0.67 -3.24 63.36
C ASP A 567 -0.34 -2.43 64.19
N ARG A 568 -1.28 -3.12 64.86
CA ARG A 568 -2.25 -2.48 65.75
C ARG A 568 -1.67 -2.47 67.16
N ASP A 569 -1.45 -1.27 67.70
CA ASP A 569 -1.01 -1.15 69.09
C ASP A 569 -2.19 -1.41 70.03
N TYR A 570 -2.20 -2.56 70.70
CA TYR A 570 -3.28 -2.99 71.58
C TYR A 570 -3.48 -2.07 72.80
N ASN A 571 -2.48 -1.25 73.14
CA ASN A 571 -2.55 -0.35 74.30
C ASN A 571 -3.11 1.05 73.98
N GLU A 572 -2.98 1.52 72.72
CA GLU A 572 -3.37 2.89 72.33
C GLU A 572 -4.51 2.91 71.28
N GLY A 573 -4.91 1.76 70.71
CA GLY A 573 -6.01 1.69 69.75
C GLY A 573 -5.70 2.29 68.37
N HIS A 574 -4.47 2.74 68.14
CA HIS A 574 -4.01 3.31 66.88
C HIS A 574 -3.16 2.31 66.08
N SER A 575 -3.31 2.35 64.74
CA SER A 575 -2.45 1.57 63.84
C SER A 575 -1.15 2.35 63.59
N GLN A 576 -0.03 1.65 63.43
CA GLN A 576 1.27 2.25 63.14
C GLN A 576 2.06 1.43 62.13
N ILE A 577 2.85 2.13 61.31
CA ILE A 577 3.82 1.56 60.39
C ILE A 577 5.09 1.23 61.18
N ARG A 578 5.44 -0.06 61.27
CA ARG A 578 6.68 -0.53 61.90
C ARG A 578 7.64 -1.12 60.89
N GLN A 579 8.92 -0.82 61.08
CA GLN A 579 10.00 -1.52 60.37
C GLN A 579 10.13 -2.93 60.95
N ARG A 580 10.25 -3.93 60.08
CA ARG A 580 10.54 -5.30 60.53
C ARG A 580 12.01 -5.41 60.91
N ASP A 581 12.30 -5.58 62.20
CA ASP A 581 13.65 -5.88 62.67
C ASP A 581 13.97 -7.37 62.47
N GLU A 582 14.98 -7.67 61.64
CA GLU A 582 15.45 -9.04 61.40
C GLU A 582 16.03 -9.72 62.65
N LYS A 583 16.26 -8.98 63.75
CA LYS A 583 16.89 -9.48 64.98
C LYS A 583 15.92 -10.12 65.99
N GLY A 584 14.60 -10.01 65.80
CA GLY A 584 13.62 -10.51 66.76
C GLY A 584 13.50 -12.05 66.86
N TYR A 585 14.04 -12.79 65.89
CA TYR A 585 13.94 -14.26 65.89
C TYR A 585 15.03 -14.93 66.73
N GLN A 586 16.24 -14.36 66.84
CA GLN A 586 17.31 -14.99 67.61
C GLN A 586 17.13 -14.90 69.13
N ARG A 587 16.33 -13.94 69.63
CA ARG A 587 16.10 -13.79 71.07
C ARG A 587 15.09 -14.80 71.63
N LYS A 588 14.18 -15.32 70.79
CA LYS A 588 13.22 -16.36 71.20
C LYS A 588 13.90 -17.72 71.35
N ASP A 589 14.80 -18.08 70.44
CA ASP A 589 15.54 -19.34 70.51
C ASP A 589 16.55 -19.36 71.68
N GLN A 590 17.16 -18.20 72.03
CA GLN A 590 18.04 -18.11 73.21
C GLN A 590 17.29 -18.15 74.56
N GLN A 591 16.07 -17.63 74.63
CA GLN A 591 15.26 -17.73 75.86
C GLN A 591 14.67 -19.13 76.07
N GLU A 592 14.40 -19.89 75.01
CA GLU A 592 14.02 -21.31 75.11
C GLU A 592 15.22 -22.21 75.46
N GLU A 593 16.45 -21.88 75.04
CA GLU A 593 17.66 -22.62 75.44
C GLU A 593 18.14 -22.36 76.89
N GLU A 594 17.92 -21.16 77.45
CA GLU A 594 18.28 -20.87 78.85
C GLU A 594 17.22 -21.37 79.85
N SER A 595 15.94 -21.45 79.46
CA SER A 595 14.88 -22.03 80.30
C SER A 595 14.94 -23.57 80.41
N GLY A 596 15.69 -24.24 79.52
CA GLY A 596 15.79 -25.70 79.48
C GLY A 596 16.95 -26.30 80.29
N ARG A 597 17.77 -25.47 80.96
CA ARG A 597 19.01 -25.91 81.62
C ARG A 597 18.96 -26.00 83.15
N ASP A 598 17.84 -25.63 83.77
CA ASP A 598 17.58 -25.77 85.21
C ASP A 598 16.59 -26.92 85.51
N PHE A 599 16.83 -28.12 84.99
CA PHE A 599 16.29 -29.38 85.54
C PHE A 599 17.15 -30.55 85.07
N SER A 600 18.22 -30.85 85.82
CA SER A 600 18.89 -32.16 85.89
C SER A 600 19.61 -32.31 87.21
#